data_AF-A0A7Y9END6-F1
#
_entry.id   AF-A0A7Y9END6-F1
#
_cell.length_a   1.000
_cell.length_b   1.000
_cell.length_c   1.000
_cell.angle_alpha   90.00
_cell.angle_beta   90.00
_cell.angle_gamma   90.00
#
_symmetry.space_group_name_H-M   'P 1'
#
loop_
_entity.id
_entity.type
_entity.pdbx_description
1 polymer ?
#
loop_
_entity_poly.entity_id
_entity_poly.type
_entity_poly.pdbx_seq_one_letter_code
_entity_poly.pdbx_strand_id
1 'polypeptide(L)' 'MSEPTTLVSRHLTSDGVVTWTRCACGRLRMDLVPAGGGRGLAAGPCPHRAVSPRGA' A
#
# COMPACT_ATOMS: atom_id res chain seq x y z
N MET A 1 11.75 13.42 3.41
CA MET A 1 10.89 13.22 4.59
C MET A 1 9.79 12.26 4.19
N SER A 2 9.65 11.11 4.85
CA SER A 2 8.53 10.19 4.60
C SER A 2 7.28 10.77 5.23
N GLU A 3 6.31 11.16 4.41
CA GLU A 3 5.04 11.68 4.92
C GLU A 3 4.21 10.56 5.59
N PRO A 4 3.45 10.88 6.66
CA PRO A 4 2.60 9.90 7.31
C PRO A 4 1.49 9.44 6.34
N THR A 5 1.30 8.13 6.26
CA THR A 5 0.19 7.52 5.53
C THR A 5 -0.90 7.08 6.48
N THR A 6 -2.13 7.47 6.22
CA THR A 6 -3.32 7.05 6.97
C THR A 6 -3.97 5.87 6.26
N LEU A 7 -4.27 4.79 6.99
CA LEU A 7 -5.09 3.71 6.47
C LEU A 7 -6.53 4.20 6.33
N VAL A 8 -7.07 4.13 5.12
CA VAL A 8 -8.44 4.59 4.84
C VAL A 8 -9.43 3.44 4.73
N SER A 9 -8.94 2.27 4.30
CA SER A 9 -9.78 1.10 4.09
C SER A 9 -8.92 -0.16 4.08
N ARG A 10 -9.48 -1.24 4.62
CA ARG A 10 -8.89 -2.58 4.62
C ARG A 10 -10.01 -3.58 4.41
N HIS A 11 -9.93 -4.36 3.34
CA HIS A 11 -10.94 -5.35 3.01
C HIS A 11 -10.28 -6.70 2.70
N LEU A 12 -10.93 -7.76 3.18
CA LEU A 12 -10.67 -9.11 2.73
C LEU A 12 -11.44 -9.34 1.43
N THR A 13 -10.74 -9.88 0.44
CA THR A 13 -11.26 -10.27 -0.87
C THR A 13 -10.87 -11.72 -1.12
N SER A 14 -11.47 -12.38 -2.12
CA SER A 14 -11.09 -13.74 -2.51
C SER A 14 -9.61 -13.86 -2.88
N ASP A 15 -9.02 -12.80 -3.44
CA ASP A 15 -7.61 -12.76 -3.82
C ASP A 15 -6.66 -12.50 -2.64
N GLY A 16 -7.16 -11.98 -1.53
CA GLY A 16 -6.37 -11.63 -0.35
C GLY A 16 -6.81 -10.33 0.30
N VAL A 17 -5.90 -9.67 1.01
CA VAL A 17 -6.20 -8.44 1.74
C VAL A 17 -5.80 -7.24 0.92
N VAL A 18 -6.79 -6.42 0.54
CA VAL A 18 -6.57 -5.13 -0.09
C VAL A 18 -6.55 -4.05 0.99
N THR A 19 -5.51 -3.25 1.00
CA THR A 19 -5.36 -2.09 1.89
C THR A 19 -5.22 -0.83 1.07
N TRP A 20 -6.00 0.18 1.43
CA TRP A 20 -5.90 1.51 0.88
C TRP A 20 -5.31 2.45 1.91
N THR A 21 -4.28 3.18 1.49
CA THR A 21 -3.61 4.19 2.30
C THR A 21 -3.65 5.54 1.59
N ARG A 22 -3.92 6.60 2.33
CA ARG A 22 -3.84 7.98 1.83
C ARG A 22 -2.62 8.64 2.43
N CYS A 23 -1.77 9.19 1.57
CA CYS A 23 -0.62 9.95 2.01
C CYS A 23 -1.02 11.40 2.32
N ALA A 24 -0.24 12.12 3.14
CA ALA A 24 -0.57 13.48 3.54
C ALA A 24 -0.70 14.47 2.36
N CYS A 25 0.04 14.30 1.26
CA CYS A 25 -0.21 15.07 0.02
C CYS A 25 -1.58 14.82 -0.65
N GLY A 26 -2.35 13.83 -0.18
CA GLY A 26 -3.68 13.50 -0.68
C GLY A 26 -3.74 12.33 -1.66
N ARG A 27 -2.59 11.84 -2.16
CA ARG A 27 -2.52 10.67 -3.04
C ARG A 27 -2.94 9.39 -2.33
N LEU A 28 -3.67 8.56 -3.07
CA LEU A 28 -4.14 7.26 -2.62
C LEU A 28 -3.27 6.15 -3.18
N ARG A 29 -2.90 5.21 -2.33
CA ARG A 29 -2.15 4.00 -2.67
C ARG A 29 -2.94 2.76 -2.28
N MET A 30 -2.93 1.79 -3.18
CA MET A 30 -3.45 0.45 -2.96
C MET A 30 -2.28 -0.51 -2.76
N ASP A 31 -2.41 -1.40 -1.79
CA ASP A 31 -1.52 -2.54 -1.59
C ASP A 31 -2.40 -3.80 -1.45
N LEU A 32 -2.14 -4.83 -2.27
CA LEU A 32 -2.76 -6.16 -2.17
C LEU A 32 -1.73 -7.15 -1.63
N VAL A 33 -2.11 -7.84 -0.56
CA VAL A 33 -1.39 -9.02 -0.06
C VAL A 33 -2.16 -10.27 -0.47
N PRO A 34 -1.65 -11.07 -1.42
CA PRO A 34 -2.34 -12.25 -1.90
C PRO A 34 -2.48 -13.31 -0.81
N ALA A 35 -3.64 -13.97 -0.73
CA ALA A 35 -3.85 -15.06 0.23
C ALA A 35 -2.96 -16.29 -0.08
N GLY A 36 -2.66 -16.53 -1.35
CA GLY A 36 -1.88 -17.68 -1.82
C GLY A 36 -0.35 -17.55 -1.68
N GLY A 37 0.16 -16.56 -0.93
CA GLY A 37 1.61 -16.38 -0.73
C GLY A 37 2.37 -15.83 -1.95
N GLY A 38 1.67 -15.28 -2.94
CA GLY A 38 2.26 -14.64 -4.12
C GLY A 38 2.84 -13.24 -3.82
N ARG A 39 3.51 -12.66 -4.82
CA ARG A 39 4.09 -11.31 -4.69
C ARG A 39 2.97 -10.27 -4.53
N GLY A 40 3.12 -9.41 -3.53
CA GLY A 40 2.22 -8.29 -3.30
C GLY A 40 2.14 -7.34 -4.50
N LEU A 41 0.96 -6.80 -4.74
CA LEU A 41 0.74 -5.78 -5.77
C LEU A 41 0.60 -4.42 -5.10
N ALA A 42 1.10 -3.38 -5.75
CA ALA A 42 0.93 -2.02 -5.30
C ALA A 42 0.57 -1.12 -6.50
N ALA A 43 -0.36 -0.20 -6.28
CA ALA A 43 -0.78 0.77 -7.26
C ALA A 43 -0.92 2.17 -6.62
N GLY A 44 -0.72 3.22 -7.42
CA GLY A 44 -0.72 4.60 -6.93
C GLY A 44 0.53 4.95 -6.12
N PRO A 45 1.75 4.81 -6.68
CA PRO A 45 2.95 5.23 -5.99
C PRO A 45 2.90 6.73 -5.67
N CYS A 46 3.21 7.03 -4.43
CA CYS A 46 3.30 8.37 -3.89
C CYS A 46 4.79 8.79 -3.98
N PRO A 47 5.19 9.79 -4.79
CA PRO A 47 6.60 10.16 -5.00
C PRO A 47 7.29 10.65 -3.70
N HIS A 48 6.50 11.26 -2.83
CA HIS A 48 6.84 11.69 -1.48
C HIS A 48 6.92 10.55 -0.44
N ARG A 49 6.31 9.40 -0.73
CA ARG A 49 6.55 8.18 0.04
C ARG A 49 7.81 7.56 -0.53
N ALA A 50 8.95 7.88 0.07
CA ALA A 50 10.19 7.14 -0.19
C ALA A 50 9.85 5.65 -0.07
N VAL A 51 10.00 4.90 -1.18
CA VAL A 51 9.96 3.44 -1.11
C VAL A 51 11.11 3.07 -0.19
N SER A 52 10.85 2.75 1.08
CA SER A 52 11.87 2.06 1.86
C SER A 52 12.12 0.75 1.10
N PRO A 53 13.33 0.50 0.58
CA PRO A 53 13.66 -0.82 0.08
C PRO A 53 13.65 -1.73 1.31
N ARG A 54 12.52 -2.40 1.57
CA ARG A 54 12.52 -3.54 2.48
C ARG A 54 13.19 -4.68 1.73
N GLY A 55 14.47 -4.90 2.02
CA GLY A 55 15.24 -6.03 1.51
C GLY A 55 16.73 -5.72 1.46
N ALA A 56 17.37 -5.61 2.62
CA ALA A 56 18.75 -6.06 2.82
C ALA A 56 18.67 -7.37 3.59
#